data_AF-A0A4Q5QRK3-F1
#
_entry.id   AF-A0A4Q5QRK3-F1
#
_cell.length_a   1.000
_cell.length_b   1.000
_cell.length_c   1.000
_cell.angle_alpha   90.00
_cell.angle_beta   90.00
_cell.angle_gamma   90.00
#
_symmetry.space_group_name_H-M   'P 1'
#
loop_
_entity.id
_entity.type
_entity.pdbx_description
1 polymer ?
#
loop_
_entity_poly.entity_id
_entity_poly.type
_entity_poly.pdbx_seq_one_letter_code
_entity_poly.pdbx_strand_id
1 'polypeptide(L)'
;MALQAQGTPPDMVQVGNEISHGLLWPDANTQLPDSAARYATLAQLVKAGVAAVRETSPRTLVMLHIALGGQAGLSNLWLDRMQAAGVQFDVIGQSYYPKWHGTIADLKANLTQLAGRYPQDIVVVEYSERKPEVNEVAFNLPHGKGRGTFIWEPLNTWEAIFDKQGQANALLPLYDELGRTYKIK
;
A
#
# COMPACT_ATOMS: atom_id res chain seq x y z
N MET A 1 -18.36 6.05 -11.89
CA MET A 1 -19.29 5.49 -12.90
C MET A 1 -18.68 5.23 -14.27
N ALA A 2 -17.77 6.06 -14.81
CA ALA A 2 -17.24 5.89 -16.19
C ALA A 2 -16.52 4.55 -16.45
N LEU A 3 -15.61 4.11 -15.57
CA LEU A 3 -14.89 2.84 -15.74
C LEU A 3 -15.83 1.61 -15.73
N GLN A 4 -16.80 1.60 -14.83
CA GLN A 4 -17.80 0.54 -14.79
C GLN A 4 -18.67 0.53 -16.05
N ALA A 5 -19.11 1.70 -16.53
CA ALA A 5 -19.89 1.80 -17.76
C ALA A 5 -19.10 1.34 -19.01
N GLN A 6 -17.77 1.45 -18.98
CA GLN A 6 -16.87 0.94 -20.01
C GLN A 6 -16.56 -0.56 -19.88
N GLY A 7 -17.07 -1.23 -18.82
CA GLY A 7 -16.76 -2.64 -18.56
C GLY A 7 -15.34 -2.87 -18.04
N THR A 8 -14.69 -1.83 -17.49
CA THR A 8 -13.31 -1.87 -16.97
C THR A 8 -13.25 -1.51 -15.47
N PRO A 9 -14.04 -2.16 -14.60
CA PRO A 9 -13.92 -1.90 -13.17
C PRO A 9 -12.51 -2.30 -12.68
N PRO A 10 -11.86 -1.49 -11.83
CA PRO A 10 -10.57 -1.85 -11.27
C PRO A 10 -10.71 -3.01 -10.29
N ASP A 11 -9.72 -3.90 -10.23
CA ASP A 11 -9.65 -4.96 -9.22
C ASP A 11 -9.51 -4.38 -7.80
N MET A 12 -8.84 -3.23 -7.68
CA MET A 12 -8.59 -2.54 -6.43
C MET A 12 -8.55 -1.03 -6.63
N VAL A 13 -9.07 -0.28 -5.64
CA VAL A 13 -8.99 1.18 -5.57
C VAL A 13 -8.32 1.59 -4.26
N GLN A 14 -7.36 2.48 -4.38
CA GLN A 14 -6.73 3.13 -3.24
C GLN A 14 -7.50 4.40 -2.88
N VAL A 15 -7.97 4.51 -1.63
CA VAL A 15 -8.67 5.70 -1.14
C VAL A 15 -7.65 6.66 -0.51
N GLY A 16 -7.08 7.53 -1.34
CA GLY A 16 -5.97 8.43 -0.99
C GLY A 16 -4.60 7.82 -1.30
N ASN A 17 -3.54 8.63 -1.40
CA ASN A 17 -2.16 8.18 -1.63
C ASN A 17 -1.26 8.56 -0.47
N GLU A 18 -0.53 7.60 0.10
CA GLU A 18 0.43 7.82 1.19
C GLU A 18 -0.12 8.72 2.32
N ILE A 19 -1.33 8.42 2.79
CA ILE A 19 -2.10 9.28 3.71
C ILE A 19 -1.66 9.13 5.18
N SER A 20 -0.38 8.82 5.42
CA SER A 20 0.23 8.69 6.76
C SER A 20 0.00 9.94 7.61
N HIS A 21 0.01 11.10 6.97
CA HIS A 21 -0.22 12.41 7.59
C HIS A 21 -1.61 12.99 7.27
N GLY A 22 -2.50 12.14 6.75
CA GLY A 22 -3.85 12.48 6.32
C GLY A 22 -3.96 12.95 4.88
N LEU A 23 -5.10 13.55 4.52
CA LEU A 23 -5.44 13.97 3.16
C LEU A 23 -6.32 15.24 3.19
N LEU A 24 -6.43 15.96 2.06
CA LEU A 24 -7.22 17.19 1.95
C LEU A 24 -6.92 18.21 3.07
N TRP A 25 -5.66 18.65 3.13
CA TRP A 25 -5.22 19.59 4.15
C TRP A 25 -5.80 20.99 3.95
N PRO A 26 -6.05 21.76 5.03
CA PRO A 26 -5.68 21.47 6.42
C PRO A 26 -6.63 20.54 7.18
N ASP A 27 -7.80 20.22 6.61
CA ASP A 27 -8.92 19.64 7.34
C ASP A 27 -8.58 18.32 8.03
N ALA A 28 -7.89 17.42 7.32
CA ALA A 28 -7.45 16.13 7.87
C ALA A 28 -5.92 16.01 8.02
N ASN A 29 -5.21 17.12 8.21
CA ASN A 29 -3.77 17.07 8.49
C ASN A 29 -3.49 16.56 9.92
N THR A 30 -3.03 15.32 10.05
CA THR A 30 -2.83 14.68 11.37
C THR A 30 -1.59 15.16 12.11
N GLN A 31 -0.78 16.04 11.50
CA GLN A 31 0.41 16.66 12.13
C GLN A 31 0.09 17.96 12.88
N LEU A 32 -1.15 18.45 12.82
CA LEU A 32 -1.55 19.65 13.56
C LEU A 32 -1.74 19.37 15.06
N PRO A 33 -1.66 20.41 15.93
CA PRO A 33 -1.77 20.23 17.38
C PRO A 33 -3.06 19.53 17.85
N ASP A 34 -4.15 19.64 17.09
CA ASP A 34 -5.44 19.00 17.32
C ASP A 34 -5.59 17.65 16.59
N SER A 35 -4.48 16.91 16.45
CA SER A 35 -4.38 15.67 15.66
C SER A 35 -5.52 14.66 15.88
N ALA A 36 -6.06 14.55 17.10
CA ALA A 36 -7.19 13.67 17.38
C ALA A 36 -8.45 14.03 16.56
N ALA A 37 -8.77 15.32 16.45
CA ALA A 37 -9.87 15.80 15.61
C ALA A 37 -9.55 15.58 14.12
N ARG A 38 -8.29 15.76 13.72
CA ARG A 38 -7.83 15.56 12.34
C ARG A 38 -7.91 14.09 11.90
N TYR A 39 -7.60 13.16 12.79
CA TYR A 39 -7.83 11.73 12.56
C TYR A 39 -9.32 11.39 12.44
N ALA A 40 -10.19 12.05 13.22
CA ALA A 40 -11.63 11.85 13.09
C ALA A 40 -12.14 12.35 11.72
N THR A 41 -11.69 13.52 11.28
CA THR A 41 -11.97 14.05 9.92
C THR A 41 -11.43 13.11 8.85
N LEU A 42 -10.19 12.62 8.98
CA LEU A 42 -9.58 11.68 8.05
C LEU A 42 -10.43 10.41 7.91
N ALA A 43 -10.86 9.83 9.03
CA ALA A 43 -11.70 8.64 9.02
C ALA A 43 -13.05 8.87 8.33
N GLN A 44 -13.67 10.06 8.50
CA GLN A 44 -14.90 10.42 7.79
C GLN A 44 -14.69 10.51 6.29
N LEU A 45 -13.62 11.17 5.84
CA LEU A 45 -13.28 11.29 4.42
C LEU A 45 -12.97 9.92 3.78
N VAL A 46 -12.21 9.09 4.48
CA VAL A 46 -11.90 7.72 4.02
C VAL A 46 -13.18 6.89 3.94
N LYS A 47 -14.08 6.95 4.93
CA LYS A 47 -15.38 6.26 4.86
C LYS A 47 -16.22 6.69 3.68
N ALA A 48 -16.25 7.99 3.36
CA ALA A 48 -16.96 8.49 2.18
C ALA A 48 -16.36 7.93 0.88
N GLY A 49 -15.03 7.88 0.78
CA GLY A 49 -14.34 7.26 -0.36
C GLY A 49 -14.61 5.77 -0.49
N VAL A 50 -14.56 5.02 0.63
CA VAL A 50 -14.93 3.60 0.69
C VAL A 50 -16.36 3.40 0.21
N ALA A 51 -17.32 4.17 0.75
CA ALA A 51 -18.73 4.07 0.38
C ALA A 51 -18.93 4.28 -1.12
N ALA A 52 -18.30 5.31 -1.70
CA ALA A 52 -18.36 5.58 -3.14
C ALA A 52 -17.82 4.41 -3.99
N VAL A 53 -16.73 3.76 -3.57
CA VAL A 53 -16.21 2.57 -4.24
C VAL A 53 -17.22 1.43 -4.15
N ARG A 54 -17.77 1.15 -2.96
CA ARG A 54 -18.72 0.05 -2.76
C ARG A 54 -20.04 0.25 -3.49
N GLU A 55 -20.56 1.47 -3.54
CA GLU A 55 -21.78 1.82 -4.27
C GLU A 55 -21.59 1.69 -5.79
N THR A 56 -20.40 2.01 -6.29
CA THR A 56 -20.09 1.93 -7.73
C THR A 56 -19.71 0.50 -8.13
N SER A 57 -18.69 -0.08 -7.51
CA SER A 57 -18.13 -1.38 -7.87
C SER A 57 -17.98 -2.26 -6.62
N PRO A 58 -19.04 -2.97 -6.18
CA PRO A 58 -19.06 -3.71 -4.92
C PRO A 58 -17.98 -4.79 -4.78
N ARG A 59 -17.45 -5.29 -5.91
CA ARG A 59 -16.40 -6.32 -5.95
C ARG A 59 -14.98 -5.76 -5.94
N THR A 60 -14.81 -4.47 -6.21
CA THR A 60 -13.50 -3.82 -6.20
C THR A 60 -12.98 -3.78 -4.76
N LEU A 61 -11.74 -4.23 -4.57
CA LEU A 61 -11.07 -4.16 -3.29
C LEU A 61 -10.76 -2.71 -2.92
N VAL A 62 -10.84 -2.36 -1.64
CA VAL A 62 -10.46 -1.04 -1.14
C VAL A 62 -9.15 -1.13 -0.36
N MET A 63 -8.14 -0.41 -0.83
CA MET A 63 -6.85 -0.26 -0.17
C MET A 63 -6.74 1.07 0.57
N LEU A 64 -6.19 1.04 1.78
CA LEU A 64 -5.66 2.23 2.44
C LEU A 64 -4.13 2.18 2.41
N HIS A 65 -3.51 3.25 1.93
CA HIS A 65 -2.09 3.30 1.63
C HIS A 65 -1.36 4.33 2.51
N ILE A 66 -0.35 3.87 3.25
CA ILE A 66 0.54 4.69 4.08
C ILE A 66 2.02 4.46 3.75
N ALA A 67 2.81 5.53 3.80
CA ALA A 67 4.25 5.53 3.56
C ALA A 67 5.07 5.19 4.81
N LEU A 68 4.87 4.00 5.38
CA LEU A 68 5.41 3.64 6.70
C LEU A 68 6.04 2.23 6.71
N GLY A 69 6.59 1.78 5.58
CA GLY A 69 6.97 0.38 5.33
C GLY A 69 7.83 -0.30 6.41
N GLY A 70 8.80 0.38 7.04
CA GLY A 70 9.56 -0.16 8.19
C GLY A 70 9.31 0.58 9.51
N GLN A 71 8.24 1.38 9.60
CA GLN A 71 7.94 2.23 10.75
C GLN A 71 6.75 1.65 11.54
N ALA A 72 7.01 0.56 12.25
CA ALA A 72 5.96 -0.26 12.87
C ALA A 72 5.07 0.49 13.86
N GLY A 73 5.66 1.32 14.75
CA GLY A 73 4.90 2.11 15.71
C GLY A 73 3.91 3.07 15.04
N LEU A 74 4.34 3.74 13.97
CA LEU A 74 3.50 4.69 13.23
C LEU A 74 2.42 3.97 12.40
N SER A 75 2.77 2.85 11.76
CA SER A 75 1.80 2.03 11.01
C SER A 75 0.67 1.55 11.94
N ASN A 76 1.03 0.99 13.10
CA ASN A 76 0.05 0.52 14.07
C ASN A 76 -0.83 1.66 14.60
N LEU A 77 -0.23 2.80 14.96
CA LEU A 77 -0.99 3.95 15.44
C LEU A 77 -2.03 4.40 14.42
N TRP A 78 -1.63 4.53 13.15
CA TRP A 78 -2.52 4.99 12.10
C TRP A 78 -3.67 3.99 11.84
N LEU A 79 -3.34 2.70 11.74
CA LEU A 79 -4.31 1.64 11.49
C LEU A 79 -5.26 1.42 12.68
N ASP A 80 -4.76 1.48 13.91
CA ASP A 80 -5.59 1.41 15.13
C ASP A 80 -6.61 2.55 15.17
N ARG A 81 -6.24 3.76 14.73
CA ARG A 81 -7.17 4.91 14.64
C ARG A 81 -8.25 4.69 13.59
N MET A 82 -7.90 4.16 12.41
CA MET A 82 -8.89 3.84 11.37
C MET A 82 -9.84 2.71 11.82
N GLN A 83 -9.30 1.68 12.47
CA GLN A 83 -10.09 0.57 13.00
C GLN A 83 -11.02 1.02 14.12
N ALA A 84 -10.53 1.81 15.08
CA ALA A 84 -11.33 2.35 16.18
C ALA A 84 -12.45 3.28 15.66
N ALA A 85 -12.20 4.00 14.56
CA ALA A 85 -13.21 4.80 13.89
C ALA A 85 -14.20 3.94 13.06
N GLY A 86 -13.99 2.64 12.90
CA GLY A 86 -14.86 1.75 12.13
C GLY A 86 -14.75 1.93 10.61
N VAL A 87 -13.57 2.28 10.11
CA VAL A 87 -13.29 2.31 8.67
C VAL A 87 -13.17 0.87 8.15
N GLN A 88 -13.97 0.53 7.13
CA GLN A 88 -13.94 -0.80 6.50
C GLN A 88 -13.14 -0.76 5.21
N PHE A 89 -12.12 -1.62 5.09
CA PHE A 89 -11.24 -1.72 3.92
C PHE A 89 -10.63 -3.13 3.86
N ASP A 90 -10.12 -3.51 2.71
CA ASP A 90 -9.71 -4.89 2.41
C ASP A 90 -8.18 -5.08 2.48
N VAL A 91 -7.42 -4.06 2.08
CA VAL A 91 -5.97 -4.17 1.88
C VAL A 91 -5.21 -3.03 2.56
N ILE A 92 -4.15 -3.35 3.28
CA ILE A 92 -3.13 -2.40 3.75
C ILE A 92 -2.07 -2.25 2.65
N GLY A 93 -1.94 -1.05 2.11
CA GLY A 93 -0.85 -0.66 1.22
C GLY A 93 0.28 -0.01 2.02
N GLN A 94 1.52 -0.42 1.73
CA GLN A 94 2.72 0.18 2.30
C GLN A 94 3.68 0.62 1.20
N SER A 95 4.16 1.86 1.24
CA SER A 95 5.37 2.24 0.52
C SER A 95 6.60 1.77 1.29
N TYR A 96 7.60 1.27 0.58
CA TYR A 96 8.90 0.96 1.14
C TYR A 96 10.04 1.46 0.25
N TYR A 97 10.85 2.33 0.84
CA TYR A 97 12.03 2.89 0.20
C TYR A 97 13.12 3.01 1.27
N PRO A 98 14.25 2.30 1.14
CA PRO A 98 15.24 2.17 2.22
C PRO A 98 15.73 3.50 2.78
N LYS A 99 15.79 4.53 1.93
CA LYS A 99 16.22 5.89 2.30
C LYS A 99 15.34 6.53 3.40
N TRP A 100 14.05 6.23 3.43
CA TRP A 100 13.10 6.89 4.36
C TRP A 100 12.45 5.91 5.33
N HIS A 101 12.29 4.65 4.94
CA HIS A 101 11.45 3.70 5.67
C HIS A 101 12.25 2.65 6.47
N GLY A 102 13.58 2.78 6.54
CA GLY A 102 14.44 1.87 7.29
C GLY A 102 14.94 0.68 6.47
N THR A 103 15.51 -0.31 7.15
CA THR A 103 16.12 -1.49 6.52
C THR A 103 15.08 -2.52 6.08
N ILE A 104 15.49 -3.52 5.29
CA ILE A 104 14.64 -4.67 4.95
C ILE A 104 14.21 -5.43 6.20
N ALA A 105 15.05 -5.48 7.24
CA ALA A 105 14.68 -6.09 8.51
C ALA A 105 13.54 -5.31 9.20
N ASP A 106 13.57 -3.98 9.13
CA ASP A 106 12.50 -3.12 9.65
C ASP A 106 11.19 -3.30 8.87
N LEU A 107 11.28 -3.40 7.52
CA LEU A 107 10.14 -3.76 6.67
C LEU A 107 9.54 -5.11 7.09
N LYS A 108 10.37 -6.15 7.22
CA LYS A 108 9.92 -7.48 7.63
C LYS A 108 9.26 -7.47 9.00
N ALA A 109 9.85 -6.78 9.97
CA ALA A 109 9.30 -6.66 11.31
C ALA A 109 7.93 -5.96 11.30
N ASN A 110 7.83 -4.84 10.59
CA ASN A 110 6.57 -4.11 10.44
C ASN A 110 5.50 -4.99 9.78
N LEU A 111 5.74 -5.51 8.56
CA LEU A 111 4.72 -6.28 7.83
C LEU A 111 4.30 -7.56 8.56
N THR A 112 5.22 -8.23 9.25
CA THR A 112 4.90 -9.40 10.10
C THR A 112 3.97 -9.01 11.24
N GLN A 113 4.22 -7.86 11.88
CA GLN A 113 3.36 -7.36 12.94
C GLN A 113 1.97 -6.97 12.40
N LEU A 114 1.91 -6.29 11.25
CA LEU A 114 0.64 -5.93 10.62
C LEU A 114 -0.20 -7.18 10.28
N ALA A 115 0.46 -8.21 9.71
CA ALA A 115 -0.18 -9.48 9.35
C ALA A 115 -0.78 -10.23 10.55
N GLY A 116 -0.21 -10.07 11.74
CA GLY A 116 -0.71 -10.68 12.98
C GLY A 116 -1.78 -9.85 13.71
N ARG A 117 -1.87 -8.54 13.43
CA ARG A 117 -2.76 -7.60 14.15
C ARG A 117 -4.04 -7.28 13.42
N TYR A 118 -3.98 -7.17 12.10
CA TYR A 118 -5.07 -6.65 11.29
C TYR A 118 -5.66 -7.75 10.39
N PRO A 119 -6.99 -7.78 10.22
CA PRO A 119 -7.63 -8.77 9.36
C PRO A 119 -7.37 -8.54 7.87
N GLN A 120 -6.89 -7.37 7.46
CA GLN A 120 -6.64 -7.02 6.07
C GLN A 120 -5.41 -7.74 5.50
N ASP A 121 -5.44 -7.96 4.19
CA ASP A 121 -4.28 -8.43 3.47
C ASP A 121 -3.29 -7.28 3.20
N ILE A 122 -2.05 -7.60 2.86
CA ILE A 122 -0.94 -6.63 2.77
C ILE A 122 -0.32 -6.64 1.38
N VAL A 123 -0.06 -5.45 0.85
CA VAL A 123 0.65 -5.21 -0.40
C VAL A 123 1.72 -4.15 -0.17
N VAL A 124 2.93 -4.38 -0.69
CA VAL A 124 3.94 -3.32 -0.82
C VAL A 124 3.66 -2.58 -2.13
N VAL A 125 2.89 -1.51 -2.07
CA VAL A 125 2.29 -0.89 -3.27
C VAL A 125 3.20 0.14 -3.94
N GLU A 126 4.27 0.56 -3.26
CA GLU A 126 5.31 1.36 -3.88
C GLU A 126 6.68 0.97 -3.32
N TYR A 127 7.61 0.65 -4.21
CA TYR A 127 9.03 0.50 -3.93
C TYR A 127 9.81 0.62 -5.26
N SER A 128 11.14 0.73 -5.18
CA SER A 128 11.98 0.72 -6.38
C SER A 128 13.21 -0.16 -6.18
N GLU A 129 13.98 0.07 -5.12
CA GLU A 129 15.21 -0.68 -4.83
C GLU A 129 14.93 -2.00 -4.10
N ARG A 130 15.91 -2.91 -4.10
CA ARG A 130 15.89 -4.17 -3.33
C ARG A 130 14.78 -5.13 -3.75
N LYS A 131 14.54 -5.26 -5.06
CA LYS A 131 13.42 -6.05 -5.58
C LYS A 131 13.38 -7.48 -5.05
N PRO A 132 14.46 -8.27 -5.05
CA PRO A 132 14.41 -9.62 -4.48
C PRO A 132 13.97 -9.61 -3.02
N GLU A 133 14.59 -8.77 -2.19
CA GLU A 133 14.36 -8.74 -0.74
C GLU A 133 12.97 -8.22 -0.36
N VAL A 134 12.48 -7.18 -1.05
CA VAL A 134 11.12 -6.65 -0.83
C VAL A 134 10.06 -7.69 -1.17
N ASN A 135 10.23 -8.40 -2.30
CA ASN A 135 9.30 -9.46 -2.68
C ASN A 135 9.39 -10.66 -1.73
N GLU A 136 10.60 -11.04 -1.30
CA GLU A 136 10.77 -12.11 -0.31
C GLU A 136 10.02 -11.80 0.99
N VAL A 137 10.12 -10.57 1.48
CA VAL A 137 9.36 -10.15 2.68
C VAL A 137 7.86 -10.17 2.41
N ALA A 138 7.41 -9.53 1.32
CA ALA A 138 5.99 -9.34 1.04
C ALA A 138 5.26 -10.66 0.81
N PHE A 139 5.85 -11.64 0.12
CA PHE A 139 5.19 -12.90 -0.19
C PHE A 139 5.31 -13.97 0.91
N ASN A 140 6.22 -13.82 1.86
CA ASN A 140 6.41 -14.79 2.96
C ASN A 140 5.83 -14.31 4.31
N LEU A 141 4.84 -13.42 4.29
CA LEU A 141 4.16 -12.96 5.50
C LEU A 141 3.36 -14.09 6.17
N PRO A 142 3.25 -14.09 7.51
CA PRO A 142 2.49 -15.10 8.23
C PRO A 142 1.01 -15.10 7.80
N HIS A 143 0.37 -16.24 7.96
CA HIS A 143 -1.05 -16.45 7.61
C HIS A 143 -1.39 -16.23 6.13
N GLY A 144 -0.39 -16.17 5.24
CA GLY A 144 -0.60 -15.92 3.81
C GLY A 144 -1.16 -14.53 3.52
N LYS A 145 -0.84 -13.54 4.37
CA LYS A 145 -1.37 -12.18 4.30
C LYS A 145 -0.76 -11.33 3.18
N GLY A 146 0.40 -11.73 2.66
CA GLY A 146 1.05 -11.07 1.54
C GLY A 146 0.34 -11.32 0.22
N ARG A 147 -0.02 -10.25 -0.51
CA ARG A 147 -0.74 -10.36 -1.80
C ARG A 147 0.05 -9.88 -3.01
N GLY A 148 1.05 -9.04 -2.82
CA GLY A 148 1.80 -8.55 -3.96
C GLY A 148 2.75 -7.40 -3.64
N THR A 149 3.49 -7.03 -4.67
CA THR A 149 4.29 -5.80 -4.70
C THR A 149 4.06 -5.06 -6.01
N PHE A 150 4.20 -3.73 -5.98
CA PHE A 150 4.13 -2.87 -7.18
C PHE A 150 5.36 -1.97 -7.22
N ILE A 151 6.14 -2.08 -8.30
CA ILE A 151 7.29 -1.20 -8.52
C ILE A 151 6.75 0.17 -8.94
N TRP A 152 7.27 1.24 -8.32
CA TRP A 152 6.92 2.59 -8.70
C TRP A 152 7.73 3.07 -9.91
N GLU A 153 7.03 3.56 -10.94
CA GLU A 153 7.59 4.17 -12.16
C GLU A 153 8.81 3.41 -12.76
N PRO A 154 8.66 2.10 -13.06
CA PRO A 154 9.81 1.24 -13.41
C PRO A 154 10.48 1.61 -14.73
N LEU A 155 9.88 2.49 -15.54
CA LEU A 155 10.42 2.89 -16.83
C LEU A 155 11.50 3.98 -16.75
N ASN A 156 11.54 4.79 -15.69
CA ASN A 156 12.41 5.96 -15.66
C ASN A 156 12.92 6.38 -14.28
N THR A 157 12.48 5.73 -13.20
CA THR A 157 12.80 6.15 -11.84
C THR A 157 13.69 5.15 -11.11
N TRP A 158 14.76 5.66 -10.50
CA TRP A 158 15.69 4.98 -9.59
C TRP A 158 16.19 3.64 -10.14
N GLU A 159 15.81 2.51 -9.53
CA GLU A 159 16.18 1.17 -10.02
C GLU A 159 15.25 0.77 -11.19
N ALA A 160 15.34 1.52 -12.28
CA ALA A 160 14.53 1.34 -13.48
C ALA A 160 14.83 0.00 -14.18
N ILE A 161 13.82 -0.61 -14.79
CA ILE A 161 13.96 -1.86 -15.55
C ILE A 161 14.32 -1.64 -17.02
N PHE A 162 14.39 -0.38 -17.46
CA PHE A 162 14.87 0.05 -18.77
C PHE A 162 16.04 1.03 -18.62
N ASP A 163 16.99 0.98 -19.55
CA ASP A 163 18.03 1.99 -19.67
C ASP A 163 17.52 3.26 -20.38
N LYS A 164 18.38 4.29 -20.49
CA LYS A 164 18.02 5.58 -21.11
C LYS A 164 17.80 5.47 -22.63
N GLN A 165 18.14 4.34 -23.24
CA GLN A 165 17.94 4.02 -24.64
C GLN A 165 16.63 3.22 -24.85
N GLY A 166 15.88 2.96 -23.77
CA GLY A 166 14.64 2.21 -23.79
C GLY A 166 14.84 0.70 -23.92
N GLN A 167 16.05 0.19 -23.66
CA GLN A 167 16.31 -1.25 -23.65
C GLN A 167 16.05 -1.83 -22.26
N ALA A 168 15.35 -2.96 -22.21
CA ALA A 168 15.14 -3.68 -20.96
C ALA A 168 16.46 -4.20 -20.40
N ASN A 169 16.61 -4.16 -19.07
CA ASN A 169 17.80 -4.68 -18.38
C ASN A 169 17.50 -5.97 -17.61
N ALA A 170 18.48 -6.45 -16.84
CA ALA A 170 18.40 -7.70 -16.09
C ALA A 170 17.31 -7.75 -15.01
N LEU A 171 16.69 -6.61 -14.67
CA LEU A 171 15.61 -6.54 -13.68
C LEU A 171 14.23 -6.85 -14.27
N LEU A 172 14.04 -6.73 -15.59
CA LEU A 172 12.76 -7.06 -16.20
C LEU A 172 12.44 -8.58 -16.06
N PRO A 173 13.36 -9.51 -16.39
CA PRO A 173 13.11 -10.95 -16.23
C PRO A 173 12.93 -11.41 -14.79
N LEU A 174 13.37 -10.61 -13.80
CA LEU A 174 13.19 -10.93 -12.38
C LEU A 174 11.71 -11.15 -12.05
N TYR A 175 10.79 -10.40 -12.65
CA TYR A 175 9.36 -10.51 -12.35
C TYR A 175 8.74 -11.80 -12.89
N ASP A 176 9.26 -12.35 -13.98
CA ASP A 176 8.87 -13.68 -14.47
C ASP A 176 9.32 -14.79 -13.50
N GLU A 177 10.48 -14.61 -12.86
CA GLU A 177 10.99 -15.54 -11.84
C GLU A 177 10.21 -15.42 -10.54
N LEU A 178 9.92 -14.19 -10.09
CA LEU A 178 9.08 -13.94 -8.91
C LEU A 178 7.67 -14.53 -9.09
N GLY A 179 7.07 -14.36 -10.28
CA GLY A 179 5.78 -14.94 -10.62
C GLY A 179 5.76 -16.47 -10.48
N ARG A 180 6.82 -17.14 -10.96
CA ARG A 180 7.00 -18.59 -10.81
C ARG A 180 7.22 -19.00 -9.35
N THR A 181 8.10 -18.31 -8.65
CA THR A 181 8.49 -18.60 -7.26
C THR A 181 7.31 -18.49 -6.31
N TYR A 182 6.52 -17.43 -6.42
CA TYR A 182 5.40 -17.15 -5.52
C TYR A 182 4.04 -17.60 -6.07
N LYS A 183 4.02 -18.27 -7.23
CA LYS A 183 2.81 -18.79 -7.88
C LYS A 183 1.75 -17.70 -8.10
N ILE A 184 2.20 -16.52 -8.49
CA ILE A 184 1.35 -15.39 -8.86
C ILE A 184 0.72 -15.74 -10.21
N LYS A 185 -0.61 -15.63 -10.30
CA LYS A 185 -1.38 -15.93 -11.51
C LYS A 185 -1.54 -14.71 -12.39
#